data_AF-A0A7L3KMC0-F1
#
_entry.id   AF-A0A7L3KMC0-F1
#
_cell.length_a   1.000
_cell.length_b   1.000
_cell.length_c   1.000
_cell.angle_alpha   90.00
_cell.angle_beta   90.00
_cell.angle_gamma   90.00
#
_symmetry.space_group_name_H-M   'P 1'
#
loop_
_entity.id
_entity.type
_entity.pdbx_description
1 polymer ?
#
loop_
_entity_poly.entity_id
_entity_poly.type
_entity_poly.pdbx_seq_one_letter_code
_entity_poly.pdbx_strand_id
1 'polypeptide(L)'
;CGGSVSDSSGVLQSPNYPGNYPNDADCVWEIQVENNFRVTLTFRDIVMQSSTCQHDYVEVYDGPLHSSPLLGRFCSGSFPTYVSSSNMMSVHFHSDSRHSFRGFQAHYSSIPAGHNTTIQCLPDYMHVVVSRDYLRSQGYSARRVTLSDSRCRPTITSREVVFNIPYNGCGTVQQESNDTINYSNTIRVASSGYIIKRKKNINLHVSCRMLRKSWQQVMYAAEDTVDVNEYQFGRYDMNITFYDSPAFLRQVRSSPYYIDLNQNLYLQACLHNSDPNLKVFVDTCVASPDPRDFNTLAYYLVKNGCPRDSSYATFYSPSSHFARFKFNAFEFMSRHPSVYLKCQVMVCRLGDYSSHCYQGCSTRAKRDTSSAEEKVNVVVGPLQLREGSAPSGKTE
;
A
#
# COMPACT_ATOMS: atom_id res chain seq x y z
N CYS A 1 25.76 13.88 -23.58
CA CYS A 1 24.45 14.24 -23.00
C CYS A 1 24.02 13.15 -22.02
N GLY A 2 22.82 13.24 -21.43
CA GLY A 2 22.32 12.27 -20.45
C GLY A 2 22.50 12.73 -18.99
N GLY A 3 22.77 11.80 -18.08
CA GLY A 3 22.96 12.06 -16.65
C GLY A 3 22.60 10.87 -15.75
N SER A 4 22.97 10.95 -14.48
CA SER A 4 22.61 9.94 -13.48
C SER A 4 21.21 10.20 -12.93
N VAL A 5 20.39 9.16 -12.85
CA VAL A 5 19.01 9.23 -12.34
C VAL A 5 18.81 8.20 -11.24
N SER A 6 18.22 8.63 -10.13
CA SER A 6 18.08 7.82 -8.91
C SER A 6 16.63 7.64 -8.44
N ASP A 7 15.67 8.26 -9.10
CA ASP A 7 14.25 8.12 -8.75
C ASP A 7 13.76 6.69 -8.97
N SER A 8 12.76 6.26 -8.21
CA SER A 8 12.16 4.91 -8.30
C SER A 8 11.43 4.66 -9.63
N SER A 9 11.16 5.71 -10.40
CA SER A 9 10.69 5.62 -11.78
C SER A 9 10.97 6.93 -12.50
N GLY A 10 11.01 6.88 -13.83
CA GLY A 10 11.22 8.08 -14.63
C GLY A 10 11.07 7.82 -16.12
N VAL A 11 11.30 8.87 -16.91
CA VAL A 11 11.20 8.84 -18.37
C VAL A 11 12.54 9.29 -18.96
N LEU A 12 13.10 8.47 -19.85
CA LEU A 12 14.29 8.78 -20.63
C LEU A 12 13.88 9.07 -22.06
N GLN A 13 14.49 10.11 -22.64
CA GLN A 13 14.19 10.56 -23.99
C GLN A 13 15.47 10.98 -24.70
N SER A 14 15.55 10.72 -26.01
CA SER A 14 16.60 11.29 -26.84
C SER A 14 16.53 12.83 -26.85
N PRO A 15 17.65 13.55 -27.08
CA PRO A 15 17.61 14.99 -27.17
C PRO A 15 16.60 15.48 -28.21
N ASN A 16 15.91 16.57 -27.91
CA ASN A 16 14.85 17.19 -28.73
C ASN A 16 13.57 16.37 -28.93
N TYR A 17 13.41 15.18 -28.32
CA TYR A 17 12.18 14.39 -28.44
C TYR A 17 10.94 15.23 -28.07
N PRO A 18 9.83 15.17 -28.84
CA PRO A 18 9.55 14.28 -29.97
C PRO A 18 10.02 14.81 -31.35
N GLY A 19 10.87 15.84 -31.37
CA GLY A 19 11.61 16.26 -32.57
C GLY A 19 12.83 15.38 -32.85
N ASN A 20 13.57 15.72 -33.90
CA ASN A 20 14.72 14.90 -34.31
C ASN A 20 15.94 15.06 -33.39
N TYR A 21 16.61 13.96 -33.05
CA TYR A 21 17.88 13.99 -32.30
C TYR A 21 18.98 14.69 -33.11
N PRO A 22 19.94 15.38 -32.45
CA PRO A 22 21.07 15.97 -33.16
C PRO A 22 22.03 14.89 -33.66
N ASN A 23 22.72 15.16 -34.77
CA ASN A 23 23.83 14.33 -35.23
C ASN A 23 24.98 14.35 -34.21
N ASP A 24 25.81 13.32 -34.23
CA ASP A 24 26.97 13.15 -33.33
C ASP A 24 26.58 13.18 -31.84
N ALA A 25 25.33 12.86 -31.51
CA ALA A 25 24.86 12.78 -30.13
C ALA A 25 25.37 11.50 -29.47
N ASP A 26 25.99 11.68 -28.31
CA ASP A 26 26.41 10.59 -27.43
C ASP A 26 25.87 10.86 -26.02
N CYS A 27 24.81 10.13 -25.63
CA CYS A 27 24.13 10.30 -24.35
C CYS A 27 24.20 9.04 -23.50
N VAL A 28 24.56 9.18 -22.23
CA VAL A 28 24.56 8.07 -21.26
C VAL A 28 23.64 8.43 -20.10
N TRP A 29 22.67 7.55 -19.82
CA TRP A 29 21.88 7.60 -18.59
C TRP A 29 22.30 6.47 -17.67
N GLU A 30 22.75 6.83 -16.47
CA GLU A 30 23.08 5.88 -15.42
C GLU A 30 21.91 5.82 -14.45
N ILE A 31 21.15 4.74 -14.53
CA ILE A 31 20.01 4.50 -13.65
C ILE A 31 20.53 3.75 -12.44
N GLN A 32 20.44 4.37 -11.27
CA GLN A 32 20.77 3.72 -10.00
C GLN A 32 19.56 3.82 -9.08
N VAL A 33 18.78 2.74 -9.02
CA VAL A 33 17.68 2.63 -8.08
C VAL A 33 18.19 2.14 -6.71
N GLU A 34 17.33 2.16 -5.70
CA GLU A 34 17.70 1.66 -4.38
C GLU A 34 18.24 0.22 -4.40
N ASN A 35 19.15 -0.06 -3.48
CA ASN A 35 19.66 -1.41 -3.25
C ASN A 35 18.49 -2.37 -2.95
N ASN A 36 18.59 -3.63 -3.41
CA ASN A 36 17.53 -4.64 -3.38
C ASN A 36 16.36 -4.43 -4.36
N PHE A 37 16.48 -3.47 -5.27
CA PHE A 37 15.62 -3.35 -6.45
C PHE A 37 16.41 -3.62 -7.72
N ARG A 38 15.69 -3.95 -8.79
CA ARG A 38 16.18 -4.04 -10.17
C ARG A 38 15.50 -2.97 -10.99
N VAL A 39 16.21 -2.46 -11.98
CA VAL A 39 15.68 -1.52 -12.95
C VAL A 39 14.91 -2.32 -14.00
N THR A 40 13.63 -2.01 -14.17
CA THR A 40 12.87 -2.40 -15.35
C THR A 40 12.80 -1.20 -16.28
N LEU A 41 13.21 -1.36 -17.53
CA LEU A 41 13.20 -0.32 -18.57
C LEU A 41 12.32 -0.79 -19.72
N THR A 42 11.27 -0.03 -20.03
CA THR A 42 10.31 -0.34 -21.09
C THR A 42 10.29 0.79 -22.12
N PHE A 43 10.60 0.47 -23.38
CA PHE A 43 10.54 1.43 -24.48
C PHE A 43 9.10 1.65 -24.93
N ARG A 44 8.76 2.89 -25.30
CA ARG A 44 7.43 3.29 -25.79
C ARG A 44 7.44 3.84 -27.20
N ASP A 45 8.56 4.43 -27.62
CA ASP A 45 8.80 4.84 -29.00
C ASP A 45 10.28 4.62 -29.34
N ILE A 46 10.57 4.18 -30.56
CA ILE A 46 11.92 4.12 -31.11
C ILE A 46 11.92 4.25 -32.64
N VAL A 47 12.56 5.29 -33.15
CA VAL A 47 12.69 5.59 -34.58
C VAL A 47 14.09 6.16 -34.84
N MET A 48 14.94 5.39 -35.53
CA MET A 48 16.32 5.74 -35.87
C MET A 48 16.63 5.47 -37.34
N GLN A 49 17.81 5.91 -37.82
CA GLN A 49 18.18 5.95 -39.23
C GLN A 49 18.18 4.62 -39.98
N SER A 50 18.58 3.52 -39.34
CA SER A 50 18.72 2.23 -40.02
C SER A 50 18.24 1.09 -39.13
N SER A 51 17.69 0.03 -39.73
CA SER A 51 17.29 -1.20 -39.03
C SER A 51 18.47 -2.08 -38.61
N THR A 52 19.70 -1.77 -39.05
CA THR A 52 20.91 -2.56 -38.74
C THR A 52 21.64 -2.10 -37.47
N CYS A 53 21.25 -0.97 -36.87
CA CYS A 53 21.83 -0.40 -35.65
C CYS A 53 23.36 -0.20 -35.71
N GLN A 54 23.89 0.01 -36.93
CA GLN A 54 25.32 0.24 -37.16
C GLN A 54 25.73 1.71 -37.00
N HIS A 55 24.80 2.61 -37.32
CA HIS A 55 25.00 4.06 -37.29
C HIS A 55 24.43 4.63 -35.99
N ASP A 56 23.11 4.59 -35.87
CA ASP A 56 22.39 5.07 -34.69
C ASP A 56 21.83 3.89 -33.89
N TYR A 57 22.00 3.92 -32.57
CA TYR A 57 21.57 2.83 -31.70
C TYR A 57 21.33 3.25 -30.25
N VAL A 58 20.57 2.43 -29.53
CA VAL A 58 20.49 2.39 -28.08
C VAL A 58 21.08 1.07 -27.58
N GLU A 59 21.96 1.15 -26.59
CA GLU A 59 22.49 0.03 -25.84
C GLU A 59 21.99 0.07 -24.39
N VAL A 60 21.66 -1.08 -23.84
CA VAL A 60 21.26 -1.24 -22.45
C VAL A 60 22.22 -2.21 -21.77
N TYR A 61 22.85 -1.77 -20.70
CA TYR A 61 23.84 -2.52 -19.93
C TYR A 61 23.30 -2.90 -18.56
N ASP A 62 23.68 -4.09 -18.09
CA ASP A 62 23.28 -4.69 -16.82
C ASP A 62 24.06 -4.13 -15.61
N GLY A 63 24.23 -2.81 -15.57
CA GLY A 63 25.04 -2.09 -14.58
C GLY A 63 25.88 -0.99 -15.23
N PRO A 64 27.04 -0.61 -14.64
CA PRO A 64 27.84 0.49 -15.15
C PRO A 64 28.39 0.25 -16.55
N LEU A 65 28.35 1.29 -17.38
CA LEU A 65 28.70 1.27 -18.79
C LEU A 65 30.09 0.65 -19.04
N HIS A 66 30.19 -0.24 -20.03
CA HIS A 66 31.41 -0.97 -20.44
C HIS A 66 32.06 -1.90 -19.39
N SER A 67 31.60 -1.91 -18.14
CA SER A 67 32.04 -2.84 -17.09
C SER A 67 31.03 -3.95 -16.78
N SER A 68 29.79 -3.79 -17.25
CA SER A 68 28.69 -4.75 -17.07
C SER A 68 28.25 -5.42 -18.38
N PRO A 69 27.62 -6.60 -18.32
CA PRO A 69 27.08 -7.28 -19.50
C PRO A 69 26.12 -6.40 -20.31
N LEU A 70 26.20 -6.47 -21.65
CA LEU A 70 25.23 -5.84 -22.56
C LEU A 70 23.94 -6.67 -22.58
N LEU A 71 22.81 -6.08 -22.18
CA LEU A 71 21.48 -6.70 -22.25
C LEU A 71 20.90 -6.66 -23.66
N GLY A 72 21.22 -5.63 -24.44
CA GLY A 72 20.85 -5.54 -25.85
C GLY A 72 21.24 -4.24 -26.53
N ARG A 73 21.33 -4.29 -27.87
CA ARG A 73 21.50 -3.15 -28.77
C ARG A 73 20.35 -3.13 -29.77
N PHE A 74 19.69 -1.99 -29.97
CA PHE A 74 18.54 -1.85 -30.86
C PHE A 74 18.35 -0.42 -31.36
N CYS A 75 17.61 -0.28 -32.45
CA CYS A 75 17.41 0.98 -33.20
C CYS A 75 16.04 1.02 -33.90
N SER A 76 15.29 -0.09 -33.87
CA SER A 76 13.93 -0.22 -34.42
C SER A 76 13.24 -1.44 -33.78
N GLY A 77 11.90 -1.53 -33.86
CA GLY A 77 11.16 -2.76 -33.53
C GLY A 77 10.25 -2.70 -32.28
N SER A 78 9.80 -3.88 -31.83
CA SER A 78 8.76 -4.06 -30.80
C SER A 78 9.26 -3.71 -29.40
N PHE A 79 8.97 -2.48 -28.94
CA PHE A 79 8.97 -1.97 -27.56
C PHE A 79 9.53 -2.92 -26.48
N PRO A 80 10.86 -3.18 -26.47
CA PRO A 80 11.43 -4.18 -25.59
C PRO A 80 11.37 -3.71 -24.14
N THR A 81 11.30 -4.68 -23.22
CA THR A 81 11.46 -4.44 -21.78
C THR A 81 12.70 -5.18 -21.28
N TYR A 82 13.58 -4.46 -20.61
CA TYR A 82 14.81 -5.00 -20.01
C TYR A 82 14.69 -4.95 -18.49
N VAL A 83 15.25 -5.96 -17.82
CA VAL A 83 15.32 -6.04 -16.37
C VAL A 83 16.78 -6.27 -16.00
N SER A 84 17.34 -5.39 -15.16
CA SER A 84 18.71 -5.56 -14.66
C SER A 84 18.81 -6.70 -13.64
N SER A 85 19.99 -7.25 -13.45
CA SER A 85 20.33 -8.22 -12.40
C SER A 85 20.61 -7.53 -11.06
N SER A 86 21.05 -6.28 -11.09
CA SER A 86 21.39 -5.41 -9.96
C SER A 86 20.49 -4.17 -9.88
N ASN A 87 20.77 -3.26 -8.95
CA ASN A 87 20.09 -1.97 -8.85
C ASN A 87 20.62 -0.91 -9.83
N MET A 88 21.55 -1.28 -10.70
CA MET A 88 22.13 -0.39 -11.71
C MET A 88 21.79 -0.86 -13.11
N MET A 89 21.53 0.10 -14.00
CA MET A 89 21.37 -0.11 -15.43
C MET A 89 21.89 1.14 -16.15
N SER A 90 22.68 0.95 -17.21
CA SER A 90 23.10 2.07 -18.06
C SER A 90 22.41 2.00 -19.42
N VAL A 91 21.93 3.14 -19.90
CA VAL A 91 21.36 3.28 -21.24
C VAL A 91 22.26 4.23 -22.03
N HIS A 92 22.82 3.76 -23.14
CA HIS A 92 23.68 4.55 -24.01
C HIS A 92 23.00 4.76 -25.35
N PHE A 93 22.83 6.02 -25.74
CA PHE A 93 22.34 6.41 -27.05
C PHE A 93 23.48 7.04 -27.86
N HIS A 94 23.67 6.54 -29.07
CA HIS A 94 24.68 7.01 -30.00
C HIS A 94 24.04 7.33 -31.36
N SER A 95 24.51 8.40 -31.99
CA SER A 95 24.16 8.76 -33.37
C SER A 95 25.38 9.24 -34.14
N ASP A 96 25.39 8.99 -35.46
CA ASP A 96 26.49 9.41 -36.33
C ASP A 96 26.32 10.84 -36.88
N SER A 97 27.26 11.26 -37.73
CA SER A 97 27.28 12.61 -38.31
C SER A 97 26.17 12.90 -39.34
N ARG A 98 25.32 11.91 -39.70
CA ARG A 98 24.39 11.99 -40.83
C ARG A 98 23.02 11.42 -40.52
N HIS A 99 21.99 12.19 -40.91
CA HIS A 99 20.58 11.84 -40.81
C HIS A 99 20.09 11.68 -39.35
N SER A 100 19.00 12.37 -39.04
CA SER A 100 18.40 12.39 -37.71
C SER A 100 16.94 11.99 -37.77
N PHE A 101 16.46 11.30 -36.74
CA PHE A 101 15.08 10.86 -36.63
C PHE A 101 14.52 11.18 -35.25
N ARG A 102 13.29 10.77 -34.96
CA ARG A 102 12.59 11.08 -33.69
C ARG A 102 13.34 10.57 -32.44
N GLY A 103 14.12 9.50 -32.58
CA GLY A 103 14.86 8.90 -31.48
C GLY A 103 13.99 8.00 -30.63
N PHE A 104 14.01 8.13 -29.31
CA PHE A 104 13.32 7.20 -28.42
C PHE A 104 12.68 7.86 -27.19
N GLN A 105 11.69 7.17 -26.64
CA GLN A 105 11.18 7.40 -25.29
C GLN A 105 11.08 6.06 -24.55
N ALA A 106 11.60 6.02 -23.33
CA ALA A 106 11.54 4.85 -22.46
C ALA A 106 11.11 5.25 -21.05
N HIS A 107 10.37 4.36 -20.39
CA HIS A 107 10.02 4.50 -18.98
C HIS A 107 10.83 3.48 -18.19
N TYR A 108 11.41 3.91 -17.07
CA TYR A 108 12.03 2.99 -16.14
C TYR A 108 11.30 3.02 -14.80
N SER A 109 11.36 1.89 -14.09
CA SER A 109 10.82 1.74 -12.74
C SER A 109 11.61 0.71 -11.96
N SER A 110 11.72 0.90 -10.65
CA SER A 110 12.32 -0.06 -9.72
C SER A 110 11.34 -1.19 -9.42
N ILE A 111 11.76 -2.44 -9.56
CA ILE A 111 11.05 -3.63 -9.08
C ILE A 111 11.86 -4.32 -7.99
N PRO A 112 11.25 -4.91 -6.94
CA PRO A 112 12.01 -5.64 -5.93
C PRO A 112 12.84 -6.77 -6.57
N ALA A 113 14.11 -6.90 -6.20
CA ALA A 113 15.01 -7.92 -6.72
C ALA A 113 14.68 -9.30 -6.11
N GLY A 114 13.58 -9.94 -6.53
CA GLY A 114 13.19 -11.24 -5.98
C GLY A 114 11.84 -11.83 -6.44
N HIS A 115 11.71 -12.23 -7.71
CA HIS A 115 10.57 -13.06 -8.17
C HIS A 115 10.70 -14.54 -7.74
N ASN A 116 10.88 -14.86 -6.45
CA ASN A 116 10.93 -16.24 -5.94
C ASN A 116 10.15 -16.47 -4.64
N THR A 117 9.93 -15.40 -3.88
CA THR A 117 9.10 -15.38 -2.67
C THR A 117 8.41 -14.03 -2.58
N THR A 118 7.09 -14.01 -2.43
CA THR A 118 6.34 -12.76 -2.20
C THR A 118 5.72 -12.79 -0.83
N ILE A 119 5.88 -11.71 -0.09
CA ILE A 119 5.22 -11.49 1.19
C ILE A 119 4.24 -10.33 0.99
N GLN A 120 3.05 -10.49 1.56
CA GLN A 120 2.05 -9.44 1.66
C GLN A 120 1.53 -9.38 3.09
N CYS A 121 1.73 -8.24 3.73
CA CYS A 121 1.20 -7.98 5.05
C CYS A 121 -0.26 -7.54 4.93
N LEU A 122 -1.19 -8.47 5.15
CA LEU A 122 -2.62 -8.20 5.17
C LEU A 122 -3.05 -7.88 6.61
N PRO A 123 -4.20 -7.20 6.82
CA PRO A 123 -4.60 -6.74 8.16
C PRO A 123 -4.65 -7.81 9.26
N ASP A 124 -4.95 -9.07 8.90
CA ASP A 124 -5.15 -10.18 9.85
C ASP A 124 -4.03 -11.24 9.85
N TYR A 125 -3.22 -11.32 8.78
CA TYR A 125 -2.19 -12.34 8.63
C TYR A 125 -1.12 -11.96 7.61
N MET A 126 0.04 -12.62 7.69
CA MET A 126 1.09 -12.54 6.68
C MET A 126 0.79 -13.56 5.57
N HIS A 127 0.62 -13.07 4.34
CA HIS A 127 0.46 -13.91 3.16
C HIS A 127 1.82 -14.11 2.49
N VAL A 128 2.38 -15.30 2.59
CA VAL A 128 3.70 -15.64 2.04
C VAL A 128 3.55 -16.68 0.94
N VAL A 129 4.08 -16.39 -0.23
CA VAL A 129 4.08 -17.29 -1.38
C VAL A 129 5.52 -17.65 -1.71
N VAL A 130 5.81 -18.94 -1.81
CA VAL A 130 7.13 -19.48 -2.22
C VAL A 130 6.96 -20.19 -3.56
N SER A 131 7.75 -19.81 -4.57
CA SER A 131 7.72 -20.48 -5.88
C SER A 131 8.19 -21.93 -5.77
N ARG A 132 7.43 -22.86 -6.35
CA ARG A 132 7.81 -24.28 -6.42
C ARG A 132 8.93 -24.52 -7.41
N ASP A 133 9.03 -23.73 -8.47
CA ASP A 133 10.10 -23.86 -9.44
C ASP A 133 11.43 -23.38 -8.86
N TYR A 134 11.39 -22.36 -7.99
CA TYR A 134 12.52 -21.98 -7.15
C TYR A 134 12.93 -23.11 -6.18
N LEU A 135 11.98 -23.69 -5.44
CA LEU A 135 12.29 -24.82 -4.54
C LEU A 135 12.90 -26.00 -5.30
N ARG A 136 12.40 -26.29 -6.51
CA ARG A 136 12.92 -27.35 -7.39
C ARG A 136 14.31 -27.04 -7.93
N SER A 137 14.58 -25.80 -8.35
CA SER A 137 15.91 -25.40 -8.85
C SER A 137 16.97 -25.48 -7.75
N GLN A 138 16.59 -25.21 -6.51
CA GLN A 138 17.44 -25.42 -5.33
C GLN A 138 17.47 -26.89 -4.85
N GLY A 139 16.66 -27.76 -5.47
CA GLY A 139 16.55 -29.19 -5.20
C GLY A 139 15.96 -29.52 -3.82
N TYR A 140 14.91 -28.79 -3.43
CA TYR A 140 14.07 -29.03 -2.26
C TYR A 140 12.65 -29.40 -2.69
N SER A 141 11.93 -30.13 -1.83
CA SER A 141 10.54 -30.51 -2.09
C SER A 141 9.59 -29.53 -1.41
N ALA A 142 8.59 -29.06 -2.16
CA ALA A 142 7.48 -28.26 -1.66
C ALA A 142 6.75 -28.90 -0.46
N ARG A 143 6.76 -30.24 -0.34
CA ARG A 143 6.14 -30.98 0.77
C ARG A 143 6.93 -30.91 2.08
N ARG A 144 8.18 -30.44 2.04
CA ARG A 144 9.07 -30.31 3.20
C ARG A 144 9.21 -28.86 3.67
N VAL A 145 8.34 -27.98 3.18
CA VAL A 145 8.23 -26.59 3.60
C VAL A 145 7.20 -26.53 4.73
N THR A 146 7.61 -26.11 5.92
CA THR A 146 6.79 -26.09 7.13
C THR A 146 7.08 -24.86 7.97
N LEU A 147 6.14 -24.42 8.79
CA LEU A 147 6.41 -23.41 9.84
C LEU A 147 7.03 -24.06 11.09
N SER A 148 7.42 -23.21 12.04
CA SER A 148 7.84 -23.66 13.37
C SER A 148 6.71 -24.34 14.14
N ASP A 149 5.46 -23.88 13.97
CA ASP A 149 4.25 -24.56 14.48
C ASP A 149 3.71 -25.55 13.43
N SER A 150 3.69 -26.83 13.80
CA SER A 150 3.27 -27.94 12.92
C SER A 150 1.77 -27.98 12.62
N ARG A 151 0.96 -27.22 13.37
CA ARG A 151 -0.49 -27.07 13.12
C ARG A 151 -0.77 -26.12 11.95
N CYS A 152 0.18 -25.26 11.61
CA CYS A 152 0.05 -24.29 10.54
C CYS A 152 0.69 -24.80 9.25
N ARG A 153 -0.12 -25.49 8.46
CA ARG A 153 0.30 -26.12 7.20
C ARG A 153 0.09 -25.18 6.01
N PRO A 154 1.01 -25.18 5.03
CA PRO A 154 0.82 -24.41 3.82
C PRO A 154 -0.25 -25.02 2.90
N THR A 155 -0.82 -24.18 2.06
CA THR A 155 -1.55 -24.60 0.87
C THR A 155 -0.55 -24.80 -0.27
N ILE A 156 -0.47 -26.02 -0.80
CA ILE A 156 0.49 -26.37 -1.85
C ILE A 156 -0.24 -26.50 -3.18
N THR A 157 0.06 -25.62 -4.14
CA THR A 157 -0.50 -25.65 -5.50
C THR A 157 0.50 -26.26 -6.49
N SER A 158 0.21 -26.30 -7.79
CA SER A 158 1.15 -26.79 -8.81
C SER A 158 2.37 -25.88 -9.01
N ARG A 159 2.22 -24.57 -8.75
CA ARG A 159 3.24 -23.54 -8.98
C ARG A 159 3.82 -22.94 -7.69
N GLU A 160 3.08 -22.98 -6.59
CA GLU A 160 3.41 -22.20 -5.39
C GLU A 160 3.18 -22.99 -4.10
N VAL A 161 3.84 -22.56 -3.03
CA VAL A 161 3.58 -22.94 -1.64
C VAL A 161 3.16 -21.68 -0.89
N VAL A 162 1.92 -21.66 -0.41
CA VAL A 162 1.29 -20.48 0.17
C VAL A 162 1.09 -20.68 1.67
N PHE A 163 1.48 -19.68 2.46
CA PHE A 163 1.24 -19.60 3.89
C PHE A 163 0.40 -18.37 4.22
N ASN A 164 -0.69 -18.59 4.95
CA ASN A 164 -1.44 -17.52 5.61
C ASN A 164 -1.14 -17.61 7.10
N ILE A 165 -0.23 -16.79 7.60
CA ILE A 165 0.32 -16.88 8.96
C ILE A 165 -0.34 -15.81 9.84
N PRO A 166 -1.24 -16.16 10.77
CA PRO A 166 -1.88 -15.20 11.65
C PRO A 166 -0.88 -14.51 12.57
N TYR A 167 -1.13 -13.25 12.88
CA TYR A 167 -0.29 -12.47 13.80
C TYR A 167 -0.32 -12.97 15.24
N ASN A 168 -1.41 -13.62 15.65
CA ASN A 168 -1.64 -14.13 17.01
C ASN A 168 -1.40 -15.66 17.15
N GLY A 169 -0.93 -16.32 16.09
CA GLY A 169 -0.84 -17.79 16.03
C GLY A 169 0.39 -18.29 15.29
N CYS A 170 0.46 -19.60 15.04
CA CYS A 170 1.50 -20.24 14.23
C CYS A 170 2.95 -20.00 14.68
N GLY A 171 3.16 -19.68 15.96
CA GLY A 171 4.48 -19.36 16.50
C GLY A 171 5.03 -18.00 16.03
N THR A 172 4.17 -17.09 15.58
CA THR A 172 4.55 -15.73 15.23
C THR A 172 5.05 -14.99 16.47
N VAL A 173 6.22 -14.36 16.35
CA VAL A 173 6.86 -13.58 17.42
C VAL A 173 6.56 -12.10 17.19
N GLN A 174 5.99 -11.46 18.20
CA GLN A 174 5.70 -10.03 18.21
C GLN A 174 6.82 -9.29 18.96
N GLN A 175 7.37 -8.25 18.34
CA GLN A 175 8.33 -7.33 18.94
C GLN A 175 7.88 -5.89 18.74
N GLU A 176 7.85 -5.13 19.82
CA GLU A 176 7.33 -3.77 19.83
C GLU A 176 8.48 -2.74 19.72
N SER A 177 8.28 -1.71 18.89
CA SER A 177 9.17 -0.56 18.76
C SER A 177 8.32 0.71 18.78
N ASN A 178 8.94 1.89 19.00
CA ASN A 178 8.23 3.14 19.31
C ASN A 178 7.14 3.51 18.27
N ASP A 179 7.32 3.23 16.97
CA ASP A 179 6.39 3.61 15.89
C ASP A 179 5.74 2.43 15.14
N THR A 180 6.15 1.20 15.43
CA THR A 180 5.78 0.02 14.63
C THR A 180 5.70 -1.24 15.47
N ILE A 181 4.78 -2.14 15.11
CA ILE A 181 4.73 -3.49 15.66
C ILE A 181 5.33 -4.44 14.63
N ASN A 182 6.38 -5.16 15.00
CA ASN A 182 6.99 -6.16 14.13
C ASN A 182 6.46 -7.56 14.46
N TYR A 183 5.87 -8.22 13.47
CA TYR A 183 5.45 -9.61 13.54
C TYR A 183 6.39 -10.43 12.69
N SER A 184 7.00 -11.46 13.26
CA SER A 184 7.98 -12.28 12.57
C SER A 184 7.67 -13.76 12.69
N ASN A 185 7.97 -14.53 11.65
CA ASN A 185 7.88 -15.98 11.67
C ASN A 185 9.00 -16.58 10.81
N THR A 186 9.19 -17.89 10.85
CA THR A 186 10.22 -18.58 10.09
C THR A 186 9.65 -19.82 9.41
N ILE A 187 9.72 -19.84 8.09
CA ILE A 187 9.38 -20.99 7.26
C ILE A 187 10.63 -21.83 7.08
N ARG A 188 10.57 -23.10 7.45
CA ARG A 188 11.66 -24.07 7.37
C ARG A 188 11.45 -24.98 6.16
N VAL A 189 12.46 -25.11 5.32
CA VAL A 189 12.53 -26.10 4.25
C VAL A 189 13.53 -27.16 4.64
N ALA A 190 13.02 -28.35 4.98
CA ALA A 190 13.88 -29.46 5.32
C ALA A 190 14.52 -30.05 4.05
N SER A 191 15.83 -30.32 4.12
CA SER A 191 16.53 -31.07 3.07
C SER A 191 15.94 -32.47 2.89
N SER A 192 15.92 -32.98 1.66
CA SER A 192 15.55 -34.38 1.40
C SER A 192 16.71 -35.33 1.73
N GLY A 193 16.47 -36.27 2.66
CA GLY A 193 17.38 -37.36 3.02
C GLY A 193 16.93 -38.00 4.35
N TYR A 194 16.93 -39.32 4.44
CA TYR A 194 16.59 -40.06 5.67
C TYR A 194 17.81 -40.71 6.36
N ILE A 195 18.96 -40.80 5.67
CA ILE A 195 20.16 -41.48 6.17
C ILE A 195 21.43 -40.60 6.07
N ILE A 196 21.57 -39.77 5.01
CA ILE A 196 22.70 -38.83 4.85
C ILE A 196 22.15 -37.45 4.45
N LYS A 197 22.41 -36.41 5.25
CA LYS A 197 22.00 -35.02 4.99
C LYS A 197 23.06 -34.31 4.13
N ARG A 198 22.87 -34.29 2.81
CA ARG A 198 23.81 -33.66 1.85
C ARG A 198 23.56 -32.18 1.58
N LYS A 199 22.44 -31.62 2.07
CA LYS A 199 22.05 -30.21 1.91
C LYS A 199 21.64 -29.62 3.26
N LYS A 200 21.94 -28.33 3.49
CA LYS A 200 21.47 -27.61 4.68
C LYS A 200 19.96 -27.37 4.61
N ASN A 201 19.31 -27.19 5.75
CA ASN A 201 17.92 -26.72 5.78
C ASN A 201 17.90 -25.25 5.36
N ILE A 202 16.83 -24.80 4.70
CA ILE A 202 16.61 -23.38 4.45
C ILE A 202 15.66 -22.87 5.53
N ASN A 203 15.98 -21.73 6.14
CA ASN A 203 15.07 -20.99 6.99
C ASN A 203 14.77 -19.66 6.28
N LEU A 204 13.51 -19.41 5.96
CA LEU A 204 13.02 -18.16 5.40
C LEU A 204 12.40 -17.38 6.55
N HIS A 205 13.05 -16.31 6.98
CA HIS A 205 12.51 -15.41 7.98
C HIS A 205 11.59 -14.41 7.29
N VAL A 206 10.35 -14.36 7.74
CA VAL A 206 9.32 -13.48 7.19
C VAL A 206 8.91 -12.51 8.28
N SER A 207 8.88 -11.21 7.99
CA SER A 207 8.39 -10.24 8.96
C SER A 207 7.54 -9.12 8.36
N CYS A 208 6.47 -8.80 9.07
CA CYS A 208 5.53 -7.74 8.76
C CYS A 208 5.60 -6.70 9.87
N ARG A 209 6.00 -5.50 9.50
CA ARG A 209 6.10 -4.34 10.37
C ARG A 209 4.85 -3.49 10.19
N MET A 210 3.91 -3.54 11.13
CA MET A 210 2.70 -2.73 11.04
C MET A 210 2.99 -1.30 11.54
N LEU A 211 2.73 -0.29 10.70
CA LEU A 211 2.86 1.13 11.08
C LEU A 211 1.66 1.56 11.90
N ARG A 212 1.88 2.36 12.95
CA ARG A 212 0.80 3.03 13.70
C ARG A 212 0.14 4.20 12.92
N LYS A 213 0.65 4.52 11.73
CA LYS A 213 0.56 5.81 11.02
C LYS A 213 0.11 5.61 9.57
N SER A 214 -0.93 6.30 9.07
CA SER A 214 -1.43 6.08 7.69
C SER A 214 -1.69 7.35 6.86
N TRP A 215 -0.63 7.84 6.21
CA TRP A 215 -0.66 8.37 4.83
C TRP A 215 0.61 7.87 4.09
N GLN A 216 0.55 7.70 2.77
CA GLN A 216 1.69 7.22 1.96
C GLN A 216 2.69 8.34 1.68
N GLN A 217 3.96 8.12 2.03
CA GLN A 217 5.06 8.13 1.06
C GLN A 217 6.16 7.16 1.52
N VAL A 218 6.83 6.59 0.55
CA VAL A 218 7.71 5.42 0.60
C VAL A 218 9.11 5.80 1.13
N MET A 219 9.83 4.78 1.62
CA MET A 219 11.29 4.60 1.66
C MET A 219 11.99 4.83 3.01
N TYR A 220 12.87 3.85 3.28
CA TYR A 220 13.62 3.59 4.50
C TYR A 220 15.07 4.07 4.35
N ALA A 221 15.65 4.53 5.46
CA ALA A 221 17.07 4.37 5.78
C ALA A 221 17.26 3.00 6.49
N ALA A 222 18.40 2.32 6.52
CA ALA A 222 19.68 2.37 5.82
C ALA A 222 20.39 1.02 6.12
N GLU A 223 21.37 0.69 5.28
CA GLU A 223 22.62 -0.07 5.58
C GLU A 223 22.62 -1.51 6.17
N ASP A 224 23.36 -2.35 5.44
CA ASP A 224 24.45 -3.25 5.86
C ASP A 224 24.33 -4.05 7.17
N THR A 225 23.98 -5.33 7.05
CA THR A 225 24.91 -6.50 7.14
C THR A 225 24.12 -7.81 7.25
N VAL A 226 24.81 -8.92 6.96
CA VAL A 226 24.28 -10.25 6.64
C VAL A 226 23.61 -10.96 7.83
N ASP A 227 22.28 -10.94 7.84
CA ASP A 227 21.34 -11.95 8.38
C ASP A 227 19.99 -11.69 7.70
N VAL A 228 19.34 -12.70 7.09
CA VAL A 228 18.14 -12.46 6.25
C VAL A 228 16.93 -12.20 7.15
N ASN A 229 16.68 -10.93 7.46
CA ASN A 229 15.44 -10.41 8.05
C ASN A 229 14.77 -9.45 7.04
N GLU A 230 13.65 -9.86 6.44
CA GLU A 230 12.84 -9.00 5.55
C GLU A 230 11.72 -8.32 6.34
N TYR A 231 11.67 -6.98 6.35
CA TYR A 231 10.57 -6.20 6.95
C TYR A 231 9.69 -5.59 5.86
N GLN A 232 8.37 -5.80 5.90
CA GLN A 232 7.40 -5.14 5.04
C GLN A 232 6.36 -4.37 5.85
N PHE A 233 5.99 -3.15 5.42
CA PHE A 233 5.01 -2.34 6.14
C PHE A 233 3.55 -2.72 5.85
N GLY A 234 2.74 -2.99 6.88
CA GLY A 234 1.28 -3.16 6.77
C GLY A 234 0.48 -2.06 7.47
N ARG A 235 -0.80 -1.89 7.10
CA ARG A 235 -1.71 -0.83 7.59
C ARG A 235 -2.94 -1.42 8.24
N TYR A 236 -3.50 -0.71 9.23
CA TYR A 236 -4.81 -1.04 9.78
C TYR A 236 -5.91 -0.74 8.76
N ASP A 237 -6.73 -1.76 8.46
CA ASP A 237 -7.94 -1.58 7.66
C ASP A 237 -9.10 -1.19 8.59
N MET A 238 -9.60 0.04 8.41
CA MET A 238 -10.69 0.58 9.20
C MET A 238 -11.87 0.88 8.30
N ASN A 239 -13.05 0.44 8.72
CA ASN A 239 -14.30 0.86 8.09
C ASN A 239 -15.22 1.54 9.09
N ILE A 240 -16.15 2.33 8.57
CA ILE A 240 -17.29 2.85 9.32
C ILE A 240 -18.54 2.37 8.60
N THR A 241 -19.43 1.71 9.32
CA THR A 241 -20.65 1.11 8.75
C THR A 241 -21.89 1.65 9.46
N PHE A 242 -22.94 1.92 8.69
CA PHE A 242 -24.25 2.32 9.20
C PHE A 242 -25.06 1.12 9.67
N TYR A 243 -25.87 1.31 10.71
CA TYR A 243 -26.77 0.31 11.28
C TYR A 243 -28.19 0.86 11.39
N ASP A 244 -29.18 -0.02 11.28
CA ASP A 244 -30.60 0.34 11.31
C ASP A 244 -31.12 0.74 12.69
N SER A 245 -30.41 0.36 13.75
CA SER A 245 -30.89 0.42 15.14
C SER A 245 -29.72 0.52 16.14
N PRO A 246 -29.98 0.96 17.39
CA PRO A 246 -28.97 1.04 18.44
C PRO A 246 -28.49 -0.35 18.93
N ALA A 247 -29.06 -1.44 18.43
CA ALA A 247 -28.62 -2.80 18.73
C ALA A 247 -27.37 -3.21 17.92
N PHE A 248 -27.05 -2.51 16.83
CA PHE A 248 -25.90 -2.79 15.95
C PHE A 248 -25.87 -4.24 15.41
N LEU A 249 -27.04 -4.79 15.09
CA LEU A 249 -27.17 -6.17 14.56
C LEU A 249 -27.22 -6.20 13.02
N ARG A 250 -27.92 -5.24 12.39
CA ARG A 250 -28.13 -5.22 10.95
C ARG A 250 -27.47 -3.99 10.32
N GLN A 251 -26.51 -4.25 9.45
CA GLN A 251 -25.80 -3.22 8.70
C GLN A 251 -26.69 -2.71 7.56
N VAL A 252 -26.65 -1.40 7.34
CA VAL A 252 -27.24 -0.76 6.17
C VAL A 252 -26.28 -0.94 5.00
N ARG A 253 -26.74 -1.62 3.95
CA ARG A 253 -25.94 -1.91 2.75
C ARG A 253 -26.32 -1.04 1.54
N SER A 254 -27.37 -0.23 1.64
CA SER A 254 -27.80 0.66 0.57
C SER A 254 -26.86 1.85 0.42
N SER A 255 -26.47 2.15 -0.82
CA SER A 255 -25.74 3.37 -1.21
C SER A 255 -26.40 3.94 -2.47
N PRO A 256 -26.95 5.17 -2.45
CA PRO A 256 -27.04 6.10 -1.32
C PRO A 256 -27.88 5.55 -0.15
N TYR A 257 -27.58 5.99 1.07
CA TYR A 257 -28.42 5.70 2.23
C TYR A 257 -29.49 6.80 2.35
N TYR A 258 -30.73 6.43 2.02
CA TYR A 258 -31.88 7.34 2.11
C TYR A 258 -32.38 7.49 3.54
N ILE A 259 -32.38 8.73 4.03
CA ILE A 259 -32.64 9.11 5.42
C ILE A 259 -33.80 10.13 5.50
N ASP A 260 -34.50 10.14 6.62
CA ASP A 260 -35.49 11.17 6.95
C ASP A 260 -34.84 12.25 7.84
N LEU A 261 -35.29 13.50 7.75
CA LEU A 261 -34.76 14.58 8.60
C LEU A 261 -34.94 14.23 10.09
N ASN A 262 -33.91 14.50 10.88
CA ASN A 262 -33.85 14.19 12.31
C ASN A 262 -33.93 12.68 12.65
N GLN A 263 -33.85 11.77 11.68
CA GLN A 263 -33.72 10.34 11.92
C GLN A 263 -32.40 10.04 12.67
N ASN A 264 -32.42 9.17 13.68
CA ASN A 264 -31.18 8.71 14.31
C ASN A 264 -30.38 7.84 13.32
N LEU A 265 -29.12 8.20 13.09
CA LEU A 265 -28.16 7.41 12.30
C LEU A 265 -27.18 6.75 13.25
N TYR A 266 -27.08 5.42 13.20
CA TYR A 266 -26.19 4.63 14.05
C TYR A 266 -24.98 4.16 13.25
N LEU A 267 -23.78 4.37 13.77
CA LEU A 267 -22.52 4.07 13.09
C LEU A 267 -21.60 3.27 13.99
N GLN A 268 -20.88 2.33 13.40
CA GLN A 268 -19.80 1.60 14.05
C GLN A 268 -18.52 1.76 13.24
N ALA A 269 -17.48 2.34 13.84
CA ALA A 269 -16.11 2.22 13.36
C ALA A 269 -15.55 0.86 13.79
N CYS A 270 -14.95 0.13 12.86
CA CYS A 270 -14.34 -1.18 13.09
C CYS A 270 -12.86 -1.17 12.72
N LEU A 271 -12.03 -1.69 13.61
CA LEU A 271 -10.64 -2.02 13.36
C LEU A 271 -10.52 -3.50 12.97
N HIS A 272 -10.17 -3.80 11.71
CA HIS A 272 -9.86 -5.16 11.27
C HIS A 272 -8.42 -5.46 11.63
N ASN A 273 -8.24 -6.05 12.81
CA ASN A 273 -6.96 -6.52 13.28
C ASN A 273 -7.15 -7.66 14.26
N SER A 274 -6.21 -8.61 14.26
CA SER A 274 -6.24 -9.78 15.12
C SER A 274 -5.57 -9.58 16.50
N ASP A 275 -4.93 -8.43 16.77
CA ASP A 275 -4.31 -8.10 18.06
C ASP A 275 -5.36 -7.60 19.07
N PRO A 276 -5.65 -8.34 20.15
CA PRO A 276 -6.71 -7.99 21.10
C PRO A 276 -6.40 -6.79 22.00
N ASN A 277 -5.16 -6.29 22.02
CA ASN A 277 -4.73 -5.18 22.88
C ASN A 277 -4.93 -3.81 22.24
N LEU A 278 -5.64 -3.74 21.12
CA LEU A 278 -5.90 -2.49 20.41
C LEU A 278 -7.30 -1.96 20.74
N LYS A 279 -7.42 -0.64 20.77
CA LYS A 279 -8.68 0.09 20.94
C LYS A 279 -8.81 1.14 19.87
N VAL A 280 -10.00 1.24 19.27
CA VAL A 280 -10.33 2.27 18.29
C VAL A 280 -11.05 3.46 18.96
N PHE A 281 -10.75 4.67 18.53
CA PHE A 281 -11.37 5.91 19.01
C PHE A 281 -11.70 6.84 17.85
N VAL A 282 -12.91 7.41 17.84
CA VAL A 282 -13.33 8.39 16.82
C VAL A 282 -13.01 9.78 17.35
N ASP A 283 -12.03 10.44 16.73
CA ASP A 283 -11.52 11.72 17.19
C ASP A 283 -12.28 12.92 16.59
N THR A 284 -12.40 12.98 15.27
CA THR A 284 -13.02 14.12 14.59
C THR A 284 -13.87 13.63 13.44
N CYS A 285 -15.16 13.94 13.42
CA CYS A 285 -16.03 13.66 12.27
C CYS A 285 -16.59 14.98 11.74
N VAL A 286 -16.37 15.22 10.45
CA VAL A 286 -16.82 16.41 9.73
C VAL A 286 -17.67 16.00 8.53
N ALA A 287 -18.82 16.62 8.39
CA ALA A 287 -19.72 16.44 7.27
C ALA A 287 -19.50 17.54 6.21
N SER A 288 -19.66 17.17 4.95
CA SER A 288 -19.58 18.07 3.79
C SER A 288 -20.53 17.60 2.69
N PRO A 289 -21.08 18.49 1.85
CA PRO A 289 -21.79 18.08 0.63
C PRO A 289 -20.84 17.58 -0.47
N ASP A 290 -19.54 17.85 -0.40
CA ASP A 290 -18.53 17.42 -1.37
C ASP A 290 -17.62 16.34 -0.74
N PRO A 291 -17.53 15.12 -1.33
CA PRO A 291 -16.66 14.07 -0.81
C PRO A 291 -15.16 14.36 -0.95
N ARG A 292 -14.76 15.42 -1.67
CA ARG A 292 -13.37 15.81 -1.91
C ARG A 292 -12.94 17.05 -1.12
N ASP A 293 -13.88 17.84 -0.61
CA ASP A 293 -13.62 19.05 0.14
C ASP A 293 -14.38 19.06 1.47
N PHE A 294 -13.64 18.96 2.58
CA PHE A 294 -14.18 19.02 3.95
C PHE A 294 -13.73 20.27 4.70
N ASN A 295 -13.31 21.31 3.98
CA ASN A 295 -12.79 22.55 4.56
C ASN A 295 -13.72 23.73 4.24
N THR A 296 -14.26 23.81 3.03
CA THR A 296 -15.05 24.99 2.59
C THR A 296 -16.44 25.04 3.22
N LEU A 297 -17.25 23.99 3.05
CA LEU A 297 -18.56 23.86 3.69
C LEU A 297 -18.56 22.62 4.59
N ALA A 298 -18.20 22.85 5.85
CA ALA A 298 -17.98 21.78 6.83
C ALA A 298 -18.83 21.94 8.08
N TYR A 299 -19.44 20.84 8.52
CA TYR A 299 -20.18 20.75 9.77
C TYR A 299 -19.57 19.67 10.67
N TYR A 300 -19.06 20.05 11.84
CA TYR A 300 -18.38 19.12 12.75
C TYR A 300 -19.37 18.44 13.70
N LEU A 301 -19.43 17.12 13.69
CA LEU A 301 -20.19 16.33 14.67
C LEU A 301 -19.40 16.17 15.97
N VAL A 302 -18.11 15.88 15.85
CA VAL A 302 -17.15 15.73 16.93
C VAL A 302 -15.82 16.30 16.46
N LYS A 303 -15.07 16.97 17.34
CA LYS A 303 -13.75 17.54 17.03
C LYS A 303 -12.81 17.36 18.22
N ASN A 304 -11.66 16.71 18.00
CA ASN A 304 -10.69 16.35 19.03
C ASN A 304 -11.33 15.59 20.22
N GLY A 305 -12.19 14.62 19.91
CA GLY A 305 -12.94 13.83 20.88
C GLY A 305 -14.13 14.55 21.53
N CYS A 306 -14.32 15.85 21.27
CA CYS A 306 -15.39 16.65 21.88
C CYS A 306 -16.61 16.74 20.96
N PRO A 307 -17.81 16.30 21.42
CA PRO A 307 -19.05 16.49 20.69
C PRO A 307 -19.28 17.97 20.38
N ARG A 308 -19.62 18.27 19.13
CA ARG A 308 -19.99 19.61 18.65
C ARG A 308 -21.46 19.67 18.26
N ASP A 309 -22.00 18.55 17.82
CA ASP A 309 -23.41 18.36 17.57
C ASP A 309 -24.12 17.84 18.83
N SER A 310 -25.26 18.43 19.19
CA SER A 310 -26.03 18.06 20.39
C SER A 310 -26.69 16.69 20.31
N SER A 311 -26.88 16.16 19.12
CA SER A 311 -27.42 14.82 18.88
C SER A 311 -26.36 13.71 18.94
N TYR A 312 -25.08 14.07 18.93
CA TYR A 312 -23.98 13.13 18.95
C TYR A 312 -23.91 12.39 20.29
N ALA A 313 -23.94 11.06 20.25
CA ALA A 313 -23.82 10.23 21.44
C ALA A 313 -23.08 8.92 21.15
N THR A 314 -22.26 8.46 22.09
CA THR A 314 -21.52 7.20 22.00
C THR A 314 -22.29 6.06 22.65
N PHE A 315 -22.09 4.84 22.15
CA PHE A 315 -22.66 3.60 22.71
C PHE A 315 -21.57 2.71 23.29
N TYR A 316 -21.97 1.80 24.18
CA TYR A 316 -21.11 0.71 24.61
C TYR A 316 -20.72 -0.20 23.43
N SER A 317 -19.43 -0.50 23.34
CA SER A 317 -18.86 -1.42 22.36
C SER A 317 -18.46 -2.73 23.03
N PRO A 318 -18.88 -3.90 22.50
CA PRO A 318 -18.56 -5.20 23.09
C PRO A 318 -17.09 -5.60 22.90
N SER A 319 -16.38 -4.93 21.99
CA SER A 319 -14.95 -5.09 21.73
C SER A 319 -14.30 -3.72 21.66
N SER A 320 -13.07 -3.61 22.13
CA SER A 320 -12.25 -2.40 21.98
C SER A 320 -11.96 -2.05 20.52
N HIS A 321 -12.09 -3.01 19.60
CA HIS A 321 -11.92 -2.79 18.15
C HIS A 321 -13.11 -2.08 17.52
N PHE A 322 -14.20 -1.85 18.28
CA PHE A 322 -15.38 -1.15 17.80
C PHE A 322 -15.54 0.18 18.54
N ALA A 323 -15.88 1.25 17.81
CA ALA A 323 -16.41 2.48 18.38
C ALA A 323 -17.79 2.75 17.79
N ARG A 324 -18.80 2.76 18.65
CA ARG A 324 -20.21 2.93 18.26
C ARG A 324 -20.70 4.32 18.65
N PHE A 325 -21.36 5.00 17.72
CA PHE A 325 -21.90 6.34 17.94
C PHE A 325 -23.16 6.59 17.11
N LYS A 326 -23.92 7.62 17.48
CA LYS A 326 -25.03 8.14 16.69
C LYS A 326 -24.94 9.64 16.47
N PHE A 327 -25.70 10.12 15.50
CA PHE A 327 -26.12 11.52 15.35
C PHE A 327 -27.46 11.57 14.62
N ASN A 328 -28.16 12.70 14.64
CA ASN A 328 -29.41 12.88 13.91
C ASN A 328 -29.14 13.35 12.47
N ALA A 329 -29.88 12.79 11.51
CA ALA A 329 -29.85 13.15 10.10
C ALA A 329 -30.17 14.63 9.88
N PHE A 330 -29.45 15.28 8.97
CA PHE A 330 -29.61 16.68 8.59
C PHE A 330 -29.29 16.88 7.10
N GLU A 331 -29.60 18.06 6.59
CA GLU A 331 -29.25 18.50 5.23
C GLU A 331 -28.47 19.83 5.26
N PHE A 332 -27.67 20.10 4.23
CA PHE A 332 -27.07 21.43 4.05
C PHE A 332 -28.08 22.36 3.38
N MET A 333 -28.29 23.55 3.96
CA MET A 333 -29.07 24.61 3.33
C MET A 333 -28.42 24.98 1.98
N SER A 334 -29.15 24.88 0.86
CA SER A 334 -28.78 25.21 -0.54
C SER A 334 -28.57 24.02 -1.51
N ARG A 335 -29.64 23.30 -1.88
CA ARG A 335 -29.70 22.35 -3.02
C ARG A 335 -28.57 21.30 -3.11
N HIS A 336 -27.91 20.95 -2.01
CA HIS A 336 -26.97 19.82 -1.99
C HIS A 336 -27.74 18.53 -1.69
N PRO A 337 -27.90 17.61 -2.66
CA PRO A 337 -28.75 16.42 -2.46
C PRO A 337 -28.10 15.37 -1.56
N SER A 338 -26.79 15.49 -1.31
CA SER A 338 -25.98 14.47 -0.65
C SER A 338 -25.17 15.06 0.52
N VAL A 339 -25.02 14.27 1.58
CA VAL A 339 -24.09 14.53 2.69
C VAL A 339 -23.06 13.41 2.77
N TYR A 340 -21.80 13.78 2.91
CA TYR A 340 -20.66 12.89 3.15
C TYR A 340 -20.05 13.18 4.50
N LEU A 341 -19.51 12.16 5.14
CA LEU A 341 -18.86 12.26 6.45
C LEU A 341 -17.42 11.79 6.34
N LYS A 342 -16.46 12.63 6.74
CA LYS A 342 -15.06 12.25 6.95
C LYS A 342 -14.79 12.16 8.44
N CYS A 343 -14.46 10.96 8.90
CA CYS A 343 -14.08 10.70 10.29
C CYS A 343 -12.60 10.37 10.40
N GLN A 344 -11.93 11.06 11.31
CA GLN A 344 -10.59 10.79 11.81
C GLN A 344 -10.70 9.80 12.96
N VAL A 345 -10.12 8.61 12.76
CA VAL A 345 -10.18 7.48 13.67
C VAL A 345 -8.77 7.13 14.13
N MET A 346 -8.59 6.87 15.41
CA MET A 346 -7.30 6.58 16.05
C MET A 346 -7.29 5.15 16.59
N VAL A 347 -6.11 4.52 16.57
CA VAL A 347 -5.85 3.28 17.30
C VAL A 347 -4.93 3.59 18.48
N CYS A 348 -5.33 3.15 19.67
CA CYS A 348 -4.48 3.19 20.84
C CYS A 348 -4.36 1.80 21.46
N ARG A 349 -3.34 1.61 22.29
CA ARG A 349 -3.20 0.40 23.10
C ARG A 349 -4.20 0.43 24.25
N LEU A 350 -4.79 -0.71 24.54
CA LEU A 350 -5.66 -0.92 25.68
C LEU A 350 -4.81 -0.84 26.97
N GLY A 351 -5.19 0.03 27.89
CA GLY A 351 -4.49 0.29 29.15
C GLY A 351 -3.49 1.45 29.14
N ASP A 352 -3.26 2.09 27.98
CA ASP A 352 -2.46 3.32 27.93
C ASP A 352 -3.32 4.55 28.27
N TYR A 353 -3.43 4.85 29.57
CA TYR A 353 -4.19 5.99 30.09
C TYR A 353 -3.62 7.36 29.70
N SER A 354 -2.38 7.40 29.19
CA SER A 354 -1.75 8.63 28.73
C SER A 354 -2.15 8.99 27.29
N SER A 355 -2.70 8.03 26.55
CA SER A 355 -3.14 8.22 25.16
C SER A 355 -4.42 9.06 25.04
N HIS A 356 -4.57 9.78 23.93
CA HIS A 356 -5.77 10.55 23.60
C HIS A 356 -7.03 9.68 23.54
N CYS A 357 -6.93 8.40 23.17
CA CYS A 357 -8.08 7.48 23.18
C CYS A 357 -8.66 7.23 24.58
N TYR A 358 -7.85 7.41 25.64
CA TYR A 358 -8.28 7.31 27.03
C TYR A 358 -8.59 8.67 27.64
N GLN A 359 -7.87 9.73 27.25
CA GLN A 359 -8.14 11.10 27.70
C GLN A 359 -9.46 11.65 27.13
N GLY A 360 -9.83 11.22 25.93
CA GLY A 360 -11.09 11.60 25.28
C GLY A 360 -11.08 13.03 24.76
N CYS A 361 -12.02 13.86 25.22
CA CYS A 361 -12.22 15.22 24.72
C CYS A 361 -11.10 16.17 25.18
N SER A 362 -10.37 16.76 24.23
CA SER A 362 -9.34 17.77 24.49
C SER A 362 -9.76 19.15 23.97
N THR A 363 -10.01 20.09 24.90
CA THR A 363 -10.47 21.46 24.58
C THR A 363 -9.34 22.46 24.34
N ARG A 364 -8.10 22.14 24.72
CA ARG A 364 -6.91 22.99 24.51
C ARG A 364 -6.12 22.47 23.30
N ALA A 365 -5.94 23.32 22.29
CA ALA A 365 -4.93 23.09 21.25
C ALA A 365 -3.55 23.18 21.91
N LYS A 366 -2.97 22.05 22.32
CA LYS A 366 -1.56 22.01 22.71
C LYS A 366 -0.73 22.47 21.51
N ARG A 367 0.25 23.37 21.73
CA ARG A 367 1.35 23.54 20.77
C ARG A 367 1.99 22.17 20.59
N ASP A 368 2.23 21.82 19.34
CA ASP A 368 2.62 20.50 18.87
C ASP A 368 4.00 20.11 19.43
N THR A 369 4.03 19.51 20.62
CA THR A 369 5.26 19.07 21.29
C THR A 369 5.13 17.69 21.95
N SER A 370 4.13 16.89 21.58
CA SER A 370 4.06 15.47 21.95
C SER A 370 3.88 14.64 20.69
N SER A 371 4.58 13.51 20.56
CA SER A 371 4.51 12.60 19.40
C SER A 371 3.07 12.51 18.88
N ALA A 372 2.83 13.04 17.68
CA ALA A 372 1.51 13.14 17.10
C ALA A 372 0.83 11.76 17.12
N GLU A 373 -0.20 11.59 17.95
CA GLU A 373 -1.05 10.41 17.91
C GLU A 373 -1.84 10.47 16.59
N GLU A 374 -1.49 9.60 15.65
CA GLU A 374 -1.94 9.75 14.25
C GLU A 374 -3.35 9.22 13.99
N LYS A 375 -4.05 9.90 13.08
CA LYS A 375 -5.48 9.72 12.80
C LYS A 375 -5.70 9.22 11.36
N VAL A 376 -6.45 8.14 11.20
CA VAL A 376 -6.88 7.58 9.91
C VAL A 376 -8.15 8.27 9.44
N ASN A 377 -8.19 8.77 8.20
CA ASN A 377 -9.41 9.36 7.63
C ASN A 377 -10.25 8.30 6.92
N VAL A 378 -11.50 8.15 7.34
CA VAL A 378 -12.50 7.30 6.71
C VAL A 378 -13.62 8.19 6.18
N VAL A 379 -13.95 8.07 4.89
CA VAL A 379 -15.05 8.82 4.26
C VAL A 379 -16.23 7.88 4.04
N VAL A 380 -17.42 8.25 4.50
CA VAL A 380 -18.67 7.50 4.34
C VAL A 380 -19.80 8.37 3.80
N GLY A 381 -20.66 7.78 2.97
CA GLY A 381 -21.73 8.45 2.24
C GLY A 381 -21.92 7.80 0.86
N PRO A 382 -22.79 8.35 -0.01
CA PRO A 382 -23.64 9.52 0.23
C PRO A 382 -24.88 9.21 1.07
N LEU A 383 -25.24 10.14 1.95
CA LEU A 383 -26.53 10.22 2.64
C LEU A 383 -27.46 11.15 1.86
N GLN A 384 -28.69 10.73 1.56
CA GLN A 384 -29.66 11.53 0.79
C GLN A 384 -31.03 11.53 1.45
N LEU A 385 -31.78 12.63 1.34
CA LEU A 385 -33.15 12.66 1.84
C LEU A 385 -34.07 11.80 0.96
N ARG A 386 -35.04 11.11 1.58
CA ARG A 386 -36.13 10.50 0.84
C ARG A 386 -36.98 11.60 0.21
N GLU A 387 -37.16 11.57 -1.11
CA GLU A 387 -38.16 12.42 -1.74
C GLU A 387 -39.53 12.07 -1.15
N GLY A 388 -40.17 13.04 -0.50
CA GLY A 388 -41.52 12.88 -0.01
C GLY A 388 -42.44 12.55 -1.18
N SER A 389 -43.26 11.52 -1.01
CA SER A 389 -44.45 11.31 -1.83
C SER A 389 -45.16 12.65 -2.04
N ALA A 390 -45.14 13.16 -3.27
CA ALA A 390 -45.98 14.29 -3.65
C ALA A 390 -47.42 13.95 -3.23
N PRO A 391 -48.16 14.86 -2.57
CA PRO A 391 -49.59 14.67 -2.45
C PRO A 391 -50.13 14.68 -3.88
N SER A 392 -50.57 13.53 -4.39
CA SER A 392 -51.41 13.48 -5.57
C SER A 392 -52.70 14.19 -5.19
N GLY A 393 -52.71 15.50 -5.47
CA GLY A 393 -53.92 16.29 -5.47
C GLY A 393 -54.93 15.59 -6.34
N LYS A 394 -56.09 15.30 -5.74
CA LYS A 394 -57.31 14.97 -6.47
C LYS A 394 -57.53 16.08 -7.50
N THR A 395 -57.46 15.73 -8.76
CA THR A 395 -58.14 16.46 -9.83
C THR A 395 -59.64 16.31 -9.60
N GLU A 396 -60.29 17.41 -9.21
CA GLU A 396 -61.68 17.71 -9.58
C GLU A 396 -61.73 18.15 -11.05
#